data_AF-M8AWB4-F1
#
_entry.id   AF-M8AWB4-F1
#
_cell.length_a   1.000
_cell.length_b   1.000
_cell.length_c   1.000
_cell.angle_alpha   90.00
_cell.angle_beta   90.00
_cell.angle_gamma   90.00
#
_symmetry.space_group_name_H-M   'P 1'
#
loop_
_entity.id
_entity.type
_entity.pdbx_description
1 polymer ?
#
loop_
_entity_poly.entity_id
_entity_poly.type
_entity_poly.pdbx_seq_one_letter_code
_entity_poly.pdbx_strand_id
1 'polypeptide(L)'
;MCAVAVALGFPAPSLDDGCGRRVEEPTLLYMPHCEASLYDALLAANWEPRAQLRRVCVLGNSFRRYALQAEENRSGPAAKANLVLKAGRFAWEQRIDEAGDVDDEDWFARAFNETSWHFFEVDEDVDQRTEISSQALSFEKLSL
;
A
#
# COMPACT_ATOMS: atom_id res chain seq x y z
N MET A 1 5.18 21.07 12.08
CA MET A 1 4.89 21.73 10.79
C MET A 1 6.21 21.91 10.02
N CYS A 2 6.31 21.44 8.78
CA CYS A 2 7.54 21.56 7.98
C CYS A 2 7.67 22.99 7.42
N ALA A 3 8.47 23.83 8.08
CA ALA A 3 8.64 25.24 7.72
C ALA A 3 9.17 25.44 6.28
N VAL A 4 10.00 24.51 5.79
CA VAL A 4 10.55 24.55 4.43
C VAL A 4 9.46 24.37 3.38
N ALA A 5 8.57 23.40 3.55
CA ALA A 5 7.47 23.16 2.60
C ALA A 5 6.54 24.39 2.51
N VAL A 6 6.20 25.00 3.66
CA VAL A 6 5.39 26.22 3.71
C VAL A 6 6.10 27.39 3.03
N ALA A 7 7.41 27.56 3.26
CA ALA A 7 8.18 28.62 2.61
C ALA A 7 8.26 28.45 1.08
N LEU A 8 8.17 27.21 0.58
CA LEU A 8 8.10 26.88 -0.83
C LEU A 8 6.67 26.93 -1.41
N GLY A 9 5.67 27.31 -0.61
CA GLY A 9 4.28 27.43 -1.06
C GLY A 9 3.47 26.13 -1.05
N PHE A 10 4.03 25.04 -0.49
CA PHE A 10 3.30 23.79 -0.34
C PHE A 10 2.50 23.78 0.97
N PRO A 11 1.25 23.28 0.94
CA PRO A 11 0.49 23.06 2.16
C PRO A 11 1.20 22.00 3.00
N ALA A 12 1.59 22.36 4.22
CA ALA A 12 2.10 21.41 5.19
C ALA A 12 0.99 21.03 6.17
N PRO A 13 0.71 19.73 6.41
CA PRO A 13 -0.26 19.32 7.40
C PRO A 13 0.12 19.86 8.79
N SER A 14 -0.88 20.35 9.52
CA SER A 14 -0.72 20.88 10.87
C SER A 14 -0.60 19.79 11.94
N LEU A 15 -1.09 18.59 11.63
CA LEU A 15 -1.07 17.40 12.49
C LEU A 15 -0.56 16.20 11.68
N ASP A 16 0.24 15.36 12.33
CA ASP A 16 0.62 14.06 11.80
C ASP A 16 -0.56 13.09 11.94
N ASP A 17 -1.06 12.59 10.82
CA ASP A 17 -2.17 11.63 10.77
C ASP A 17 -1.70 10.17 10.79
N GLY A 18 -0.40 9.93 11.03
CA GLY A 18 0.18 8.59 11.10
C GLY A 18 0.05 7.82 9.78
N CYS A 19 -0.04 8.53 8.64
CA CYS A 19 -0.36 8.00 7.31
C CYS A 19 -1.77 7.38 7.19
N GLY A 20 -2.65 7.56 8.17
CA GLY A 20 -4.01 7.02 8.20
C GLY A 20 -5.02 7.86 7.40
N ARG A 21 -4.62 8.51 6.31
CA ARG A 21 -5.49 9.38 5.52
C ARG A 21 -6.15 8.64 4.36
N ARG A 22 -7.46 8.80 4.25
CA ARG A 22 -8.22 8.37 3.06
C ARG A 22 -7.98 9.33 1.89
N VAL A 23 -7.67 8.80 0.71
CA VAL A 23 -7.50 9.60 -0.50
C VAL A 23 -8.87 9.84 -1.15
N GLU A 24 -9.17 11.06 -1.57
CA GLU A 24 -10.47 11.34 -2.21
C GLU A 24 -10.36 11.34 -3.75
N GLU A 25 -9.17 11.53 -4.28
CA GLU A 25 -8.86 11.55 -5.72
C GLU A 25 -7.62 10.69 -6.02
N PRO A 26 -7.36 10.33 -7.30
CA PRO A 26 -6.13 9.61 -7.66
C PRO A 26 -4.89 10.33 -7.14
N THR A 27 -4.17 9.70 -6.21
CA THR A 27 -3.12 10.35 -5.42
C THR A 27 -1.86 9.50 -5.42
N LEU A 28 -0.73 10.15 -5.72
CA LEU A 28 0.60 9.60 -5.52
C LEU A 28 1.07 9.88 -4.08
N LEU A 29 1.38 8.83 -3.34
CA LEU A 29 2.00 8.90 -2.02
C LEU A 29 3.48 8.53 -2.14
N TYR A 30 4.34 9.47 -1.80
CA TYR A 30 5.79 9.28 -1.76
C TYR A 30 6.21 8.94 -0.32
N MET A 31 6.62 7.69 -0.09
CA MET A 31 6.86 7.14 1.26
C MET A 31 8.13 6.27 1.38
N PRO A 32 9.25 6.56 0.70
CA PRO A 32 10.45 5.71 0.82
C PRO A 32 10.97 5.63 2.26
N HIS A 33 11.59 4.51 2.63
CA HIS A 33 12.18 4.25 3.96
C HIS A 33 11.20 4.29 5.15
N CYS A 34 9.89 4.39 4.90
CA CYS A 34 8.87 4.29 5.95
C CYS A 34 8.81 2.90 6.59
N GLU A 35 8.29 2.79 7.81
CA GLU A 35 8.02 1.50 8.45
C GLU A 35 6.79 0.81 7.84
N ALA A 36 6.73 -0.52 7.91
CA ALA A 36 5.59 -1.31 7.43
C ALA A 36 4.24 -0.87 8.04
N SER A 37 4.27 -0.40 9.30
CA SER A 37 3.11 0.12 10.04
C SER A 37 2.46 1.33 9.37
N LEU A 38 3.25 2.21 8.72
CA LEU A 38 2.74 3.40 8.05
C LEU A 38 2.01 3.05 6.75
N TYR A 39 2.52 2.06 6.00
CA TYR A 39 1.81 1.51 4.85
C TYR A 39 0.54 0.77 5.28
N ASP A 40 0.59 0.04 6.40
CA ASP A 40 -0.58 -0.66 6.93
C ASP A 40 -1.69 0.34 7.31
N ALA A 41 -1.33 1.46 7.94
CA ALA A 41 -2.26 2.55 8.26
C ALA A 41 -2.85 3.21 7.01
N LEU A 42 -2.02 3.49 6.00
CA LEU A 42 -2.49 4.01 4.70
C LEU A 42 -3.48 3.06 4.04
N LEU A 43 -3.14 1.78 3.99
CA LEU A 43 -4.00 0.75 3.42
C LEU A 43 -5.28 0.62 4.24
N ALA A 44 -5.23 0.69 5.57
CA ALA A 44 -6.41 0.63 6.44
C ALA A 44 -7.40 1.75 6.15
N ALA A 45 -6.91 2.98 5.97
CA ALA A 45 -7.76 4.13 5.65
C ALA A 45 -8.41 4.07 4.26
N ASN A 46 -7.88 3.24 3.36
CA ASN A 46 -8.31 3.13 1.97
C ASN A 46 -8.78 1.73 1.58
N TRP A 47 -8.90 0.80 2.54
CA TRP A 47 -9.10 -0.62 2.26
C TRP A 47 -10.48 -0.92 1.69
N GLU A 48 -11.51 -0.22 2.22
CA GLU A 48 -12.91 -0.44 1.87
C GLU A 48 -13.60 0.85 1.34
N PRO A 49 -14.46 0.74 0.32
CA PRO A 49 -14.62 -0.44 -0.53
C PRO A 49 -13.34 -0.73 -1.30
N ARG A 50 -13.03 -2.00 -1.60
CA ARG A 50 -11.78 -2.39 -2.27
C ARG A 50 -11.39 -1.54 -3.48
N ALA A 51 -12.37 -1.11 -4.27
CA ALA A 51 -12.19 -0.23 -5.42
C ALA A 51 -11.52 1.14 -5.09
N GLN A 52 -11.58 1.57 -3.82
CA GLN A 52 -10.91 2.76 -3.30
C GLN A 52 -9.39 2.71 -3.52
N LEU A 53 -8.78 1.52 -3.43
CA LEU A 53 -7.33 1.36 -3.60
C LEU A 53 -6.85 1.69 -5.03
N ARG A 54 -7.74 1.69 -6.03
CA ARG A 54 -7.39 2.13 -7.40
C ARG A 54 -7.01 3.62 -7.46
N ARG A 55 -7.37 4.41 -6.46
CA ARG A 55 -6.98 5.83 -6.32
C ARG A 55 -5.63 6.01 -5.63
N VAL A 56 -5.05 4.94 -5.10
CA VAL A 56 -3.79 4.97 -4.36
C VAL A 56 -2.68 4.51 -5.28
N CYS A 57 -1.68 5.37 -5.48
CA CYS A 57 -0.40 4.99 -6.07
C CYS A 57 0.69 5.25 -5.04
N VAL A 58 1.53 4.26 -4.74
CA VAL A 58 2.61 4.42 -3.76
C VAL A 58 3.94 4.33 -4.48
N LEU A 59 4.81 5.29 -4.23
CA LEU A 59 6.23 5.20 -4.48
C LEU A 59 6.93 5.06 -3.13
N GLY A 60 7.33 3.85 -2.77
CA GLY A 60 7.81 3.53 -1.43
C GLY A 60 8.53 2.19 -1.38
N ASN A 61 8.75 1.68 -0.17
CA ASN A 61 9.43 0.41 0.06
C ASN A 61 8.63 -0.77 -0.48
N SER A 62 9.36 -1.72 -1.06
CA SER A 62 8.84 -2.99 -1.56
C SER A 62 8.00 -3.74 -0.52
N PHE A 63 6.76 -4.08 -0.89
CA PHE A 63 5.87 -4.91 -0.05
C PHE A 63 6.38 -6.35 -0.02
N ARG A 64 6.98 -6.80 -1.12
CA ARG A 64 7.69 -8.08 -1.17
C ARG A 64 8.81 -8.17 -0.12
N ARG A 65 9.55 -7.08 0.13
CA ARG A 65 10.60 -7.08 1.17
C ARG A 65 10.01 -7.24 2.57
N TYR A 66 8.89 -6.57 2.87
CA TYR A 66 8.18 -6.79 4.13
C TYR A 66 7.65 -8.22 4.28
N ALA A 67 7.17 -8.83 3.20
CA ALA A 67 6.76 -10.24 3.24
C ALA A 67 7.91 -11.17 3.62
N LEU A 68 9.10 -10.99 3.01
CA LEU A 68 10.30 -11.78 3.35
C LEU A 68 10.72 -11.54 4.82
N GLN A 69 10.72 -10.29 5.28
CA GLN A 69 11.04 -9.96 6.68
C GLN A 69 10.04 -10.58 7.66
N ALA A 70 8.76 -10.64 7.30
CA ALA A 70 7.72 -11.28 8.11
C ALA A 70 7.89 -12.80 8.19
N GLU A 71 8.40 -13.43 7.13
CA GLU A 71 8.74 -14.86 7.11
C GLU A 71 9.94 -15.17 8.01
N GLU A 72 10.99 -14.36 7.94
CA GLU A 72 12.19 -14.49 8.78
C GLU A 72 11.91 -14.20 10.26
N ASN A 73 11.08 -13.21 10.55
CA ASN A 73 10.72 -12.83 11.91
C ASN A 73 9.22 -12.60 12.07
N ARG A 74 8.51 -13.68 12.39
CA ARG A 74 7.04 -13.71 12.58
C ARG A 74 6.53 -12.87 13.75
N SER A 75 7.41 -12.44 14.65
CA SER A 75 7.06 -11.56 15.78
C SER A 75 7.47 -10.10 15.51
N GLY A 76 8.17 -9.84 14.40
CA GLY A 76 8.72 -8.54 14.04
C GLY A 76 7.67 -7.55 13.52
N PRO A 77 8.06 -6.28 13.31
CA PRO A 77 7.15 -5.23 12.84
C PRO A 77 6.49 -5.56 11.48
N ALA A 78 7.24 -6.11 10.52
CA ALA A 78 6.73 -6.48 9.21
C ALA A 78 5.61 -7.54 9.27
N ALA A 79 5.73 -8.51 10.19
CA ALA A 79 4.71 -9.55 10.39
C ALA A 79 3.39 -9.01 10.95
N LYS A 80 3.39 -7.80 11.53
CA LYS A 80 2.18 -7.15 12.06
C LYS A 80 1.44 -6.32 11.01
N ALA A 81 2.06 -6.02 9.87
CA ALA A 81 1.48 -5.24 8.78
C ALA A 81 0.55 -6.09 7.89
N ASN A 82 -0.58 -6.50 8.45
CA ASN A 82 -1.50 -7.46 7.83
C ASN A 82 -2.02 -7.01 6.46
N LEU A 83 -2.33 -5.74 6.30
CA LEU A 83 -2.87 -5.19 5.06
C LEU A 83 -1.78 -5.07 4.00
N VAL A 84 -0.54 -4.74 4.37
CA VAL A 84 0.62 -4.78 3.45
C VAL A 84 0.81 -6.20 2.90
N LEU A 85 0.81 -7.20 3.78
CA LEU A 85 0.98 -8.60 3.38
C LEU A 85 -0.18 -9.12 2.51
N LYS A 86 -1.41 -8.68 2.80
CA LYS A 86 -2.58 -8.99 1.95
C LYS A 86 -2.50 -8.24 0.62
N ALA A 87 -2.09 -6.98 0.63
CA ALA A 87 -1.95 -6.10 -0.52
C ALA A 87 -1.00 -6.67 -1.56
N GLY A 88 0.14 -7.21 -1.12
CA GLY A 88 1.13 -7.82 -2.01
C GLY A 88 0.61 -8.97 -2.90
N ARG A 89 -0.62 -9.48 -2.67
CA ARG A 89 -1.23 -10.52 -3.51
C ARG A 89 -1.92 -10.00 -4.78
N PHE A 90 -2.29 -8.71 -4.80
CA PHE A 90 -3.02 -8.09 -5.92
C PHE A 90 -2.48 -6.68 -6.26
N ALA A 91 -1.51 -6.18 -5.48
CA ALA A 91 -0.75 -5.02 -5.88
C ALA A 91 0.22 -5.42 -7.00
N TRP A 92 0.16 -4.70 -8.12
CA TRP A 92 1.23 -4.70 -9.11
C TRP A 92 2.38 -3.87 -8.56
N GLU A 93 3.48 -4.54 -8.22
CA GLU A 93 4.70 -3.92 -7.72
C GLU A 93 5.75 -3.87 -8.84
N GLN A 94 6.22 -2.66 -9.17
CA GLN A 94 7.30 -2.44 -10.13
C GLN A 94 8.50 -1.81 -9.41
N ARG A 95 9.56 -2.59 -9.21
CA ARG A 95 10.81 -2.08 -8.62
C ARG A 95 11.37 -0.96 -9.49
N ILE A 96 11.92 0.06 -8.84
CA ILE A 96 12.76 1.05 -9.53
C ILE A 96 14.14 0.44 -9.64
N ASP A 97 14.49 0.04 -10.86
CA ASP A 97 15.86 -0.37 -11.17
C ASP A 97 16.72 0.88 -11.21
N GLU A 98 17.80 0.86 -10.43
CA GLU A 98 18.85 1.87 -10.50
C GLU A 98 19.40 1.82 -11.92
N ALA A 99 19.28 2.93 -12.65
CA ALA A 99 19.69 2.97 -14.04
C ALA A 99 21.22 2.84 -14.12
N GLY A 100 21.70 1.62 -14.45
CA GLY A 100 23.08 1.33 -14.82
C GLY A 100 23.97 0.83 -13.69
N ASP A 101 25.21 0.51 -14.04
CA ASP A 101 26.31 0.19 -13.11
C ASP A 101 26.67 1.45 -12.28
N VAL A 102 25.78 1.87 -11.40
CA VAL A 102 26.08 2.86 -10.37
C VAL A 102 26.83 2.11 -9.27
N ASP A 103 28.04 2.56 -8.99
CA ASP A 103 28.88 2.02 -7.92
C ASP A 103 28.08 2.02 -6.60
N ASP A 104 28.19 0.97 -5.76
CA ASP A 104 27.48 0.85 -4.47
C ASP A 104 27.85 1.99 -3.49
N GLU A 105 28.86 2.80 -3.83
CA GLU A 105 29.22 4.06 -3.18
C GLU A 105 28.34 5.27 -3.57
N ASP A 106 27.50 5.15 -4.60
CA ASP A 106 26.61 6.23 -5.01
C ASP A 106 25.49 6.44 -3.99
N TRP A 107 25.45 7.65 -3.44
CA TRP A 107 24.40 8.11 -2.53
C TRP A 107 23.01 7.99 -3.15
N PHE A 108 22.93 8.07 -4.49
CA PHE A 108 21.69 7.92 -5.23
C PHE A 108 21.13 6.49 -5.12
N ALA A 109 21.97 5.47 -5.29
CA ALA A 109 21.58 4.06 -5.12
C ALA A 109 21.04 3.81 -3.70
N ARG A 110 21.72 4.32 -2.68
CA ARG A 110 21.27 4.18 -1.28
C ARG A 110 19.93 4.88 -1.00
N ALA A 111 19.69 6.03 -1.62
CA ALA A 111 18.46 6.80 -1.39
C ALA A 111 17.22 6.09 -1.93
N PHE A 112 17.35 5.34 -3.02
CA PHE A 112 16.23 4.64 -3.68
C PHE A 112 16.29 3.12 -3.54
N ASN A 113 17.25 2.58 -2.78
CA ASN A 113 17.29 1.16 -2.49
C ASN A 113 15.94 0.68 -1.91
N GLU A 114 15.54 -0.53 -2.31
CA GLU A 114 14.28 -1.17 -1.93
C GLU A 114 13.00 -0.41 -2.32
N THR A 115 13.10 0.63 -3.15
CA THR A 115 11.95 1.41 -3.61
C THR A 115 11.26 0.75 -4.81
N SER A 116 9.94 0.71 -4.75
CA SER A 116 9.04 0.17 -5.77
C SER A 116 7.85 1.11 -5.97
N TRP A 117 7.30 1.07 -7.17
CA TRP A 117 5.95 1.53 -7.46
C TRP A 117 4.95 0.47 -7.05
N HIS A 118 3.81 0.91 -6.51
CA HIS A 118 2.67 0.05 -6.18
C HIS A 118 1.40 0.60 -6.80
N PHE A 119 0.75 -0.24 -7.58
CA PHE A 119 -0.57 -0.01 -8.15
C PHE A 119 -1.49 -1.14 -7.71
N PHE A 120 -2.76 -0.85 -7.44
CA PHE A 120 -3.70 -1.84 -6.93
C PHE A 120 -4.70 -2.23 -8.00
N GLU A 121 -4.51 -3.41 -8.56
CA GLU A 121 -5.46 -4.02 -9.48
C GLU A 121 -6.52 -4.76 -8.65
N VAL A 122 -7.68 -4.15 -8.52
CA VAL A 122 -8.80 -4.71 -7.76
C VAL A 122 -9.86 -5.15 -8.76
N ASP A 123 -10.11 -6.45 -8.87
CA ASP A 123 -11.25 -6.97 -9.63
C ASP A 123 -12.55 -6.69 -8.86
N GLU A 124 -13.52 -6.04 -9.51
CA GLU A 124 -14.82 -5.68 -8.89
C GLU A 124 -15.75 -6.89 -8.70
N ASP A 125 -15.40 -8.05 -9.25
CA ASP A 125 -16.36 -9.11 -9.56
C ASP A 125 -16.37 -10.33 -8.61
N VAL A 126 -15.40 -10.46 -7.71
CA VAL A 126 -15.27 -11.70 -6.91
C VAL A 126 -16.18 -11.67 -5.66
N ASP A 127 -16.29 -10.54 -4.97
CA ASP A 127 -17.10 -10.46 -3.74
C ASP A 127 -18.61 -10.38 -4.05
N GLN A 128 -19.03 -9.66 -5.10
CA GLN A 128 -20.45 -9.55 -5.46
C GLN A 128 -21.05 -10.87 -6.00
N ARG A 129 -20.27 -11.68 -6.74
CA ARG A 129 -20.74 -12.99 -7.22
C ARG A 129 -20.92 -14.00 -6.08
N THR A 130 -20.12 -13.88 -5.02
CA THR A 130 -20.16 -14.81 -3.88
C THR A 130 -21.35 -14.50 -2.94
N GLU A 131 -21.69 -13.21 -2.77
CA GLU A 131 -22.86 -12.78 -2.00
C GLU A 131 -24.18 -13.09 -2.72
N ILE A 132 -24.26 -12.85 -4.04
CA ILE A 132 -25.45 -13.19 -4.83
C ILE A 132 -25.66 -14.70 -4.89
N SER A 133 -24.59 -15.48 -5.07
CA SER A 133 -24.64 -16.95 -5.09
C SER A 133 -25.06 -17.54 -3.74
N SER A 134 -24.56 -17.00 -2.62
CA SER A 134 -24.93 -17.46 -1.27
C SER A 134 -26.38 -17.11 -0.90
N GLN A 135 -26.88 -15.94 -1.31
CA GLN A 135 -28.29 -15.58 -1.15
C GLN A 135 -29.22 -16.44 -2.02
N ALA A 136 -28.85 -16.69 -3.29
CA ALA A 136 -29.62 -17.55 -4.18
C ALA A 136 -29.76 -18.99 -3.64
N LEU A 137 -28.66 -19.57 -3.15
CA LEU A 137 -28.65 -20.90 -2.51
C LEU A 137 -29.43 -20.96 -1.19
N SER A 138 -29.56 -19.83 -0.48
CA SER A 138 -30.37 -19.73 0.73
C SER A 138 -31.86 -19.66 0.43
N PHE A 139 -32.26 -19.00 -0.67
CA PHE A 139 -33.66 -18.92 -1.09
C PHE A 139 -34.18 -20.26 -1.62
N GLU A 140 -33.38 -21.00 -2.38
CA GLU A 140 -33.79 -22.33 -2.90
C GLU A 140 -34.02 -23.37 -1.80
N LYS A 141 -33.29 -23.29 -0.68
CA LYS A 141 -33.45 -24.19 0.48
C LYS A 141 -34.69 -23.93 1.34
N LEU A 142 -35.33 -22.76 1.21
CA LEU A 142 -36.55 -22.40 1.94
C LEU A 142 -37.83 -22.72 1.15
N SER A 143 -37.70 -23.16 -0.10
CA SER A 143 -38.80 -23.47 -1.03
C SER A 143 -39.04 -24.97 -1.25
N LEU A 144 -38.48 -25.85 -0.40
CA LEU A 144 -38.71 -27.31 -0.41
C LEU A 144 -39.29 -27.80 0.93
#